data_AF-A0A820ADJ2-F1
#
_entry.id   AF-A0A820ADJ2-F1
#
_cell.length_a   1.000
_cell.length_b   1.000
_cell.length_c   1.000
_cell.angle_alpha   90.00
_cell.angle_beta   90.00
_cell.angle_gamma   90.00
#
_symmetry.space_group_name_H-M   'P 1'
#
loop_
_entity.id
_entity.type
_entity.pdbx_description
1 polymer ?
#
loop_
_entity_poly.entity_id
_entity_poly.type
_entity_poly.pdbx_seq_one_letter_code
_entity_poly.pdbx_strand_id
1 'polypeptide(L)'
;FRFLLVRAGLYCTQVEDFEYEKLYIELTFIANGYSLNFVEYHIRQFFKLIYPSNTTTTEFDQYRYNVFRHDLSRYVTQQQELQKNHRFIQFDYIFDWGSRWKFNSQFYTNWITILEQDPKFKKYKLKIKLNSKHYFLSNTLFTQ
;
A
#
# COMPACT_ATOMS: atom_id res chain seq x y z
N PHE A 1 9.32 -0.02 0.14
CA PHE A 1 8.96 -0.62 1.44
C PHE A 1 7.80 -1.61 1.35
N ARG A 2 6.53 -1.14 1.25
CA ARG A 2 5.34 -2.01 1.28
C ARG A 2 5.35 -3.20 0.32
N PHE A 3 5.77 -3.00 -0.92
CA PHE A 3 5.87 -4.08 -1.91
C PHE A 3 6.80 -5.21 -1.46
N LEU A 4 7.92 -4.88 -0.81
CA LEU A 4 8.87 -5.87 -0.30
C LEU A 4 8.26 -6.69 0.84
N LEU A 5 7.51 -6.06 1.73
CA LEU A 5 6.81 -6.77 2.82
C LEU A 5 5.69 -7.67 2.32
N VAL A 6 4.92 -7.23 1.31
CA VAL A 6 3.94 -8.11 0.64
C VAL A 6 4.64 -9.32 0.06
N ARG A 7 5.77 -9.10 -0.64
CA ARG A 7 6.55 -10.17 -1.25
C ARG A 7 7.06 -11.17 -0.21
N ALA A 8 7.65 -10.68 0.88
CA ALA A 8 8.12 -11.51 1.99
C ALA A 8 6.98 -12.34 2.59
N GLY A 9 5.84 -11.71 2.90
CA GLY A 9 4.69 -12.42 3.46
C GLY A 9 4.08 -13.48 2.53
N LEU A 10 4.22 -13.33 1.21
CA LEU A 10 3.72 -14.33 0.27
C LEU A 10 4.69 -15.50 0.06
N TYR A 11 6.00 -15.25 0.00
CA TYR A 11 7.00 -16.28 -0.31
C TYR A 11 7.54 -17.03 0.92
N CYS A 12 7.66 -16.36 2.07
CA CYS A 12 8.05 -17.03 3.31
C CYS A 12 6.89 -17.93 3.76
N THR A 13 7.18 -19.20 4.04
CA THR A 13 6.17 -20.16 4.53
C THR A 13 6.23 -20.31 6.04
N GLN A 14 7.42 -20.17 6.63
CA GLN A 14 7.64 -20.13 8.06
C GLN A 14 7.71 -18.68 8.57
N VAL A 15 7.31 -18.49 9.82
CA VAL A 15 7.32 -17.17 10.45
C VAL A 15 8.74 -16.66 10.67
N GLU A 16 9.69 -17.55 10.94
CA GLU A 16 11.10 -17.21 11.14
C GLU A 16 11.72 -16.64 9.87
N ASP A 17 11.42 -17.25 8.71
CA ASP A 17 11.88 -16.77 7.40
C ASP A 17 11.32 -15.37 7.10
N PHE A 18 10.07 -15.12 7.49
CA PHE A 18 9.43 -13.82 7.31
C PHE A 18 9.98 -12.76 8.24
N GLU A 19 10.30 -13.12 9.49
CA GLU A 19 10.92 -12.22 10.44
C GLU A 19 12.34 -11.83 9.99
N TYR A 20 13.10 -12.78 9.45
CA TYR A 20 14.41 -12.53 8.82
C TYR A 20 14.29 -11.62 7.59
N GLU A 21 13.49 -12.05 6.60
CA GLU A 21 12.65 -11.22 5.73
C GLU A 21 12.57 -9.71 6.02
N LYS A 22 11.76 -9.46 7.04
CA LYS A 22 11.34 -8.15 7.50
C LYS A 22 12.53 -7.38 8.06
N LEU A 23 13.35 -8.01 8.90
CA LEU A 23 14.54 -7.39 9.48
C LEU A 23 15.54 -6.95 8.40
N TYR A 24 15.77 -7.79 7.39
CA TYR A 24 16.64 -7.43 6.26
C TYR A 24 16.11 -6.20 5.50
N ILE A 25 14.79 -6.15 5.24
CA ILE A 25 14.15 -4.98 4.62
C ILE A 25 14.29 -3.73 5.50
N GLU A 26 14.09 -3.85 6.81
CA GLU A 26 14.26 -2.76 7.76
C GLU A 26 15.66 -2.18 7.72
N LEU A 27 16.67 -3.03 7.89
CA LEU A 27 18.09 -2.66 7.86
C LEU A 27 18.47 -2.04 6.52
N THR A 28 17.97 -2.58 5.42
CA THR A 28 18.22 -2.02 4.08
C THR A 28 17.72 -0.59 3.98
N PHE A 29 16.52 -0.27 4.49
CA PHE A 29 16.01 1.10 4.46
C PHE A 29 16.80 2.02 5.39
N ILE A 30 17.15 1.55 6.58
CA ILE A 30 17.99 2.34 7.51
C ILE A 30 19.35 2.65 6.86
N ALA A 31 20.01 1.67 6.25
CA ALA A 31 21.29 1.83 5.56
C ALA A 31 21.22 2.81 4.38
N ASN A 32 20.05 2.92 3.73
CA ASN A 32 19.79 3.90 2.67
C ASN A 32 19.42 5.30 3.19
N GLY A 33 19.57 5.57 4.50
CA GLY A 33 19.37 6.89 5.10
C GLY A 33 17.92 7.21 5.48
N TYR A 34 17.00 6.23 5.46
CA TYR A 34 15.66 6.44 6.01
C TYR A 34 15.71 6.42 7.54
N SER A 35 14.92 7.29 8.18
CA SER A 35 14.86 7.34 9.64
C SER A 35 14.18 6.10 10.23
N LEU A 36 14.55 5.73 11.46
CA LEU A 36 13.90 4.64 12.18
C LEU A 36 12.38 4.86 12.29
N ASN A 37 11.96 6.10 12.59
CA ASN A 37 10.56 6.49 12.66
C ASN A 37 9.80 6.22 11.35
N PHE A 38 10.44 6.46 10.20
CA PHE A 38 9.85 6.17 8.89
C PHE A 38 9.63 4.66 8.71
N VAL A 39 10.63 3.86 9.03
CA VAL A 39 10.58 2.39 8.92
C VAL A 39 9.50 1.83 9.84
N GLU A 40 9.51 2.18 11.13
CA GLU A 40 8.50 1.75 12.10
C GLU A 40 7.08 2.13 11.67
N TYR A 41 6.89 3.37 11.21
CA TYR A 41 5.60 3.83 10.71
C TYR A 41 5.11 2.93 9.57
N HIS A 42 5.95 2.65 8.59
CA HIS A 42 5.55 1.87 7.43
C HIS A 42 5.29 0.40 7.75
N ILE A 43 5.99 -0.20 8.71
CA ILE A 43 5.68 -1.55 9.22
C ILE A 43 4.31 -1.57 9.90
N ARG A 44 4.07 -0.64 10.82
CA ARG A 44 2.78 -0.54 11.53
C ARG A 44 1.63 -0.36 10.54
N GLN A 45 1.78 0.52 9.55
CA GLN A 45 0.77 0.71 8.50
C GLN A 45 0.56 -0.54 7.65
N PHE A 46 1.62 -1.30 7.36
CA PHE A 46 1.52 -2.55 6.61
C PHE A 46 0.68 -3.59 7.36
N PHE A 47 0.99 -3.85 8.63
CA PHE A 47 0.22 -4.80 9.43
C PHE A 47 -1.21 -4.34 9.67
N LYS A 48 -1.43 -3.06 10.02
CA LYS A 48 -2.78 -2.51 10.22
C LYS A 48 -3.69 -2.68 9.00
N LEU A 49 -3.12 -2.65 7.80
CA LEU A 49 -3.87 -2.78 6.55
C LEU A 49 -4.34 -4.22 6.29
N ILE A 50 -3.57 -5.22 6.71
CA ILE A 50 -3.86 -6.64 6.48
C ILE A 50 -4.59 -7.26 7.69
N TYR A 51 -4.22 -6.83 8.89
CA TYR A 51 -4.71 -7.31 10.17
C TYR A 51 -5.20 -6.12 11.01
N PRO A 52 -6.46 -5.66 10.83
CA PRO A 52 -6.98 -4.44 11.44
C PRO A 52 -7.28 -4.54 12.94
N SER A 53 -7.03 -5.69 13.59
CA SER A 53 -7.16 -5.76 15.05
C SER A 53 -6.06 -4.92 15.72
N ASN A 54 -6.43 -4.20 16.78
CA ASN A 54 -5.52 -3.30 17.53
C ASN A 54 -4.39 -4.02 18.28
N THR A 55 -4.18 -5.31 18.04
CA THR A 55 -3.07 -6.07 18.57
C THR A 55 -1.81 -5.70 17.78
N THR A 56 -1.08 -4.71 18.30
CA THR A 56 0.37 -4.58 18.11
C THR A 56 1.05 -5.81 18.69
N THR A 57 0.87 -6.98 18.08
CA THR A 57 1.55 -8.20 18.50
C THR A 57 2.81 -8.32 17.68
N THR A 58 3.90 -7.91 18.33
CA THR A 58 5.31 -8.07 17.95
C THR A 58 5.74 -9.53 17.80
N GLU A 59 4.87 -10.49 18.12
CA GLU A 59 5.13 -11.92 17.99
C GLU A 59 4.00 -12.59 17.20
N PHE A 60 4.34 -13.00 15.98
CA PHE A 60 3.57 -13.98 15.24
C PHE A 60 4.03 -15.36 15.72
N ASP A 61 3.12 -16.16 16.25
CA ASP A 61 3.30 -17.61 16.21
C ASP A 61 3.00 -18.10 14.77
N GLN A 62 3.42 -19.32 14.43
CA GLN A 62 3.21 -19.88 13.10
C GLN A 62 1.72 -19.92 12.71
N TYR A 63 0.82 -20.08 13.67
CA TYR A 63 -0.63 -20.10 13.41
C TYR A 63 -1.13 -18.71 12.96
N ARG A 64 -0.84 -17.66 13.73
CA ARG A 64 -1.18 -16.28 13.41
C ARG A 64 -0.51 -15.84 12.12
N TYR A 65 0.72 -16.30 11.86
CA TYR A 65 1.41 -16.04 10.62
C TYR A 65 0.66 -16.65 9.42
N ASN A 66 0.20 -17.90 9.52
CA ASN A 66 -0.61 -18.53 8.47
C ASN A 66 -1.93 -17.79 8.20
N VAL A 67 -2.61 -17.30 9.26
CA VAL A 67 -3.81 -16.46 9.11
C VAL A 67 -3.47 -15.15 8.39
N PHE A 68 -2.40 -14.48 8.82
CA PHE A 68 -1.90 -13.27 8.17
C PHE A 68 -1.57 -13.50 6.69
N ARG A 69 -0.90 -14.60 6.34
CA ARG A 69 -0.56 -14.95 4.95
C ARG A 69 -1.81 -15.16 4.11
N HIS A 70 -2.80 -15.85 4.66
CA HIS A 70 -4.08 -16.06 3.98
C HIS A 70 -4.77 -14.72 3.68
N ASP A 71 -4.85 -13.83 4.66
CA ASP A 71 -5.47 -12.50 4.50
C ASP A 71 -4.67 -11.59 3.55
N LEU A 72 -3.34 -11.67 3.60
CA LEU A 72 -2.45 -11.00 2.66
C LEU A 72 -2.68 -11.48 1.22
N SER A 73 -2.78 -12.79 1.01
CA SER A 73 -3.06 -13.39 -0.31
C SER A 73 -4.42 -12.95 -0.85
N ARG A 74 -5.45 -12.94 0.02
CA ARG A 74 -6.78 -12.44 -0.32
C ARG A 74 -6.74 -10.96 -0.70
N TYR A 75 -6.03 -10.14 0.07
CA TYR A 75 -5.86 -8.72 -0.22
C TYR A 75 -5.21 -8.50 -1.60
N VAL A 76 -4.12 -9.21 -1.89
CA VAL A 76 -3.40 -9.10 -3.17
C VAL A 76 -4.26 -9.55 -4.34
N THR A 77 -4.96 -10.68 -4.21
CA THR A 77 -5.86 -11.19 -5.24
C THR A 77 -6.98 -10.19 -5.52
N GLN A 78 -7.62 -9.62 -4.49
CA GLN A 78 -8.63 -8.58 -4.68
C GLN A 78 -8.09 -7.34 -5.39
N GLN A 79 -6.86 -6.91 -5.09
CA GLN A 79 -6.25 -5.79 -5.80
C GLN A 79 -6.01 -6.12 -7.28
N GLN A 80 -5.53 -7.32 -7.58
CA GLN A 80 -5.30 -7.77 -8.96
C GLN A 80 -6.62 -7.92 -9.75
N GLU A 81 -7.67 -8.46 -9.14
CA GLU A 81 -8.98 -8.57 -9.78
C GLU A 81 -9.60 -7.21 -10.08
N LEU A 82 -9.47 -6.26 -9.15
CA LEU A 82 -9.97 -4.90 -9.38
C LEU A 82 -9.21 -4.19 -10.50
N GLN A 83 -7.90 -4.46 -10.64
CA GLN A 83 -7.08 -3.98 -11.76
C GLN A 83 -7.50 -4.63 -13.09
N LYS A 84 -7.60 -5.95 -13.14
CA LYS A 84 -8.00 -6.70 -14.35
C LYS A 84 -9.39 -6.30 -14.85
N ASN A 85 -10.32 -6.07 -13.93
CA ASN A 85 -11.69 -5.66 -14.26
C ASN A 85 -11.83 -4.17 -14.60
N HIS A 86 -10.73 -3.41 -14.70
CA HIS A 86 -10.73 -1.95 -14.93
C HIS A 86 -11.69 -1.19 -13.98
N ARG A 87 -11.91 -1.74 -12.77
CA ARG A 87 -12.81 -1.12 -11.78
C ARG A 87 -12.15 0.03 -11.04
N PHE A 88 -10.92 0.40 -11.41
CA PHE A 88 -10.26 1.58 -10.90
C PHE A 88 -10.32 2.72 -11.90
N ILE A 89 -10.83 3.86 -11.45
CA ILE A 89 -10.57 5.14 -12.10
C ILE A 89 -9.34 5.73 -11.41
N GLN A 90 -8.25 5.87 -12.17
CA GLN A 90 -7.02 6.44 -11.68
C GLN A 90 -6.97 7.93 -12.01
N PHE A 91 -6.76 8.76 -10.99
CA PHE A 91 -6.41 10.17 -11.15
C PHE A 91 -4.97 10.36 -10.70
N ASP A 92 -4.17 10.90 -11.60
CA ASP A 92 -2.81 11.33 -11.28
C ASP A 92 -2.80 12.84 -11.10
N TYR A 93 -2.15 13.32 -10.04
CA TYR A 93 -1.88 14.75 -9.85
C TYR A 93 -0.39 14.98 -9.65
N ILE A 94 0.06 16.18 -9.98
CA ILE A 94 1.47 16.58 -9.85
C ILE A 94 1.72 16.96 -8.39
N PHE A 95 2.70 16.31 -7.75
CA PHE A 95 3.04 16.55 -6.34
C PHE A 95 3.49 18.00 -6.08
N ASP A 96 4.07 18.65 -7.09
CA ASP A 96 4.51 20.05 -7.01
C ASP A 96 3.34 21.03 -6.80
N TRP A 97 2.09 20.57 -6.99
CA TRP A 97 0.89 21.36 -6.72
C TRP A 97 0.41 21.29 -5.27
N GLY A 98 1.09 20.50 -4.42
CA GLY A 98 0.86 20.53 -2.97
C GLY A 98 0.86 19.16 -2.32
N SER A 99 0.67 19.16 -1.00
CA SER A 99 0.75 17.94 -0.20
C SER A 99 -0.34 16.93 -0.59
N ARG A 100 0.08 15.67 -0.71
CA ARG A 100 -0.83 14.55 -1.03
C ARG A 100 -2.03 14.48 -0.12
N TRP A 101 -1.79 14.70 1.17
CA TRP A 101 -2.84 14.65 2.17
C TRP A 101 -3.91 15.73 1.90
N LYS A 102 -3.50 16.96 1.60
CA LYS A 102 -4.42 18.08 1.33
C LYS A 102 -5.21 17.83 0.05
N PHE A 103 -4.55 17.39 -1.03
CA PHE A 103 -5.22 17.04 -2.28
C PHE A 103 -6.24 15.92 -2.08
N ASN A 104 -5.82 14.81 -1.45
CA ASN A 104 -6.72 13.68 -1.17
C ASN A 104 -7.92 14.15 -0.35
N SER A 105 -7.70 14.91 0.72
CA SER A 105 -8.78 15.43 1.56
C SER A 105 -9.79 16.24 0.74
N GLN A 106 -9.32 17.20 -0.06
CA GLN A 106 -10.20 18.03 -0.88
C GLN A 106 -10.92 17.22 -1.96
N PHE A 107 -10.24 16.26 -2.59
CA PHE A 107 -10.86 15.37 -3.56
C PHE A 107 -12.00 14.57 -2.92
N TYR A 108 -11.76 13.96 -1.75
CA TYR A 108 -12.79 13.21 -1.05
C TYR A 108 -13.95 14.12 -0.65
N THR A 109 -13.70 15.31 -0.09
CA THR A 109 -14.76 16.24 0.28
C THR A 109 -15.63 16.67 -0.90
N ASN A 110 -15.01 16.95 -2.05
CA ASN A 110 -15.70 17.60 -3.17
C ASN A 110 -16.29 16.61 -4.18
N TRP A 111 -15.66 15.45 -4.37
CA TRP A 111 -15.97 14.55 -5.48
C TRP A 111 -16.49 13.17 -5.07
N ILE A 112 -16.12 12.65 -3.89
CA ILE A 112 -16.54 11.27 -3.54
C ILE A 112 -18.06 11.15 -3.38
N THR A 113 -18.67 12.16 -2.77
CA THR A 113 -20.12 12.21 -2.50
C THR A 113 -20.92 12.22 -3.80
N ILE A 114 -20.45 12.97 -4.80
CA ILE A 114 -21.05 13.04 -6.13
C ILE A 114 -20.89 11.70 -6.86
N LEU A 115 -19.69 11.12 -6.82
CA LEU A 115 -19.38 9.88 -7.53
C LEU A 115 -20.10 8.66 -6.94
N GLU A 116 -20.30 8.61 -5.62
CA GLU A 116 -21.06 7.54 -4.97
C GLU A 116 -22.57 7.60 -5.27
N GLN A 117 -23.09 8.78 -5.62
CA GLN A 117 -24.47 8.96 -6.07
C GLN A 117 -24.69 8.57 -7.53
N ASP A 118 -23.62 8.42 -8.33
CA ASP A 118 -23.74 8.02 -9.73
C ASP A 118 -24.17 6.54 -9.86
N PRO A 119 -25.26 6.26 -10.59
CA PRO A 119 -25.81 4.91 -10.70
C PRO A 119 -24.89 3.96 -11.47
N LYS A 120 -24.08 4.45 -12.42
CA LYS A 120 -23.11 3.60 -13.14
C LYS A 120 -21.93 3.28 -12.24
N PHE A 121 -21.44 4.27 -11.48
CA PHE A 121 -20.34 4.10 -10.54
C PHE A 121 -20.67 3.02 -9.49
N LYS A 122 -21.90 3.07 -8.94
CA LYS A 122 -22.41 2.05 -8.01
C LYS A 122 -22.63 0.70 -8.68
N LYS A 123 -23.23 0.66 -9.89
CA LYS A 123 -23.50 -0.58 -10.65
C LYS A 123 -22.22 -1.36 -10.95
N TYR A 124 -21.16 -0.68 -11.37
CA TYR A 124 -19.89 -1.31 -11.74
C TYR A 124 -18.93 -1.45 -10.55
N LYS A 125 -19.32 -1.02 -9.34
CA LYS A 125 -18.50 -1.03 -8.12
C LYS A 125 -17.12 -0.41 -8.37
N LEU A 126 -17.13 0.73 -9.05
CA LEU A 126 -15.89 1.45 -9.38
C LEU A 126 -15.25 1.97 -8.10
N LYS A 127 -13.92 2.05 -8.10
CA LYS A 127 -13.10 2.58 -7.01
C LYS A 127 -12.16 3.64 -7.56
N ILE A 128 -11.91 4.67 -6.78
CA ILE A 128 -11.01 5.75 -7.16
C ILE A 128 -9.63 5.48 -6.58
N LYS A 129 -8.60 5.68 -7.40
CA LYS A 129 -7.21 5.65 -6.98
C LYS A 129 -6.55 6.99 -7.29
N LEU A 130 -6.14 7.70 -6.25
CA LEU A 130 -5.41 8.97 -6.35
C LEU A 130 -3.90 8.71 -6.18
N ASN A 131 -3.14 9.02 -7.22
CA ASN A 131 -1.69 8.88 -7.24
C ASN A 131 -1.01 10.25 -7.42
N SER A 132 0.05 10.47 -6.66
CA SER A 132 0.97 11.58 -6.91
C SER A 132 2.02 11.16 -7.93
N LYS A 133 2.26 12.00 -8.93
CA LYS A 133 3.44 11.95 -9.79
C LYS A 133 4.35 13.13 -9.43
N HIS A 134 5.65 12.90 -9.30
CA HIS A 134 6.62 13.97 -9.16
C HIS A 134 7.04 14.42 -10.57
N TYR A 135 7.05 15.72 -10.87
CA TYR A 135 7.38 16.19 -12.22
C TYR A 135 8.89 16.18 -12.52
N PHE A 136 9.72 15.73 -11.59
CA PHE A 136 11.15 15.57 -11.78
C PHE A 136 11.54 14.08 -11.76
N LEU A 137 11.34 13.41 -12.89
CA LEU A 137 12.36 12.47 -13.35
C LEU A 137 13.41 13.30 -14.07
N SER A 138 14.39 13.81 -13.35
CA SER A 138 15.68 14.21 -13.92
C SER A 138 16.36 13.07 -14.69
N ASN A 139 15.80 11.85 -14.65
CA ASN A 139 16.28 10.68 -15.37
C ASN A 139 15.65 10.46 -16.76
N THR A 140 14.72 11.30 -17.25
CA THR A 140 14.31 11.25 -18.68
C THR A 140 15.21 12.08 -19.60
N LEU A 141 16.23 12.76 -19.06
CA LEU A 141 17.27 13.45 -19.84
C LEU A 141 18.54 12.60 -20.07
N PHE A 142 18.60 11.37 -19.55
CA PHE A 142 19.77 10.47 -19.69
C PHE A 142 19.46 9.12 -20.35
N THR A 143 18.48 9.10 -21.26
CA THR A 143 18.34 8.02 -22.25
C THR A 143 18.06 8.64 -23.61
N GLN A 144 19.12 9.10 -24.25
CA GLN A 144 19.28 9.10 -25.71
C GLN A 144 20.41 8.13 -26.04
#